data_AF-A0A3N7HY68-F1
#
_entry.id   AF-A0A3N7HY68-F1
#
_cell.length_a   1.000
_cell.length_b   1.000
_cell.length_c   1.000
_cell.angle_alpha   90.00
_cell.angle_beta   90.00
_cell.angle_gamma   90.00
#
_symmetry.space_group_name_H-M   'P 1'
#
loop_
_entity.id
_entity.type
_entity.pdbx_description
1 polymer ?
#
loop_
_entity_poly.entity_id
_entity_poly.type
_entity_poly.pdbx_seq_one_letter_code
_entity_poly.pdbx_strand_id
1 'polypeptide(L)'
;MGAQLRVYRQKIRSAQTTKKITRAMELIAASRIQKALQRVSASAPYARAVTRAVSAVATYSNVSHVLTTEPEVIRRAAVVVFTSDRGLAGAFNANVLR
;
A
#
# COMPACT_ATOMS: atom_id res chain seq x y z
N MET A 1 34.60 -29.35 -23.69
CA MET A 1 33.15 -29.65 -23.55
C MET A 1 32.65 -29.74 -22.10
N GLY A 2 33.38 -30.32 -21.13
CA GLY A 2 32.91 -30.41 -19.73
C GLY A 2 32.72 -29.08 -18.97
N ALA A 3 33.49 -28.04 -19.31
CA ALA A 3 33.38 -26.71 -18.69
C ALA A 3 32.02 -26.03 -18.97
N GLN A 4 31.47 -26.17 -20.18
CA GLN A 4 30.16 -25.61 -20.55
C GLN A 4 29.03 -26.29 -19.76
N LEU A 5 29.08 -27.63 -19.61
CA LEU A 5 28.07 -28.38 -18.86
C LEU A 5 28.02 -27.95 -17.38
N ARG A 6 29.18 -27.67 -16.76
CA ARG A 6 29.26 -27.15 -15.39
C ARG A 6 28.59 -25.79 -15.25
N VAL A 7 28.81 -24.88 -16.20
CA VAL A 7 28.18 -23.54 -16.20
C VAL A 7 26.66 -23.67 -16.32
N TYR A 8 26.15 -24.51 -17.23
CA TYR A 8 24.71 -24.73 -17.37
C TYR A 8 24.08 -25.32 -16.09
N ARG A 9 24.73 -26.32 -15.48
CA ARG A 9 24.27 -26.88 -14.20
C ARG A 9 24.25 -25.84 -13.08
N GLN A 10 25.22 -24.92 -13.04
CA GLN A 10 25.24 -23.83 -12.06
C GLN A 10 24.10 -22.83 -12.30
N LYS A 11 23.84 -22.43 -13.55
CA LYS A 11 22.71 -21.55 -13.89
C LYS A 11 21.36 -22.17 -13.51
N ILE A 12 21.17 -23.46 -13.77
CA ILE A 12 19.95 -24.19 -13.39
C ILE A 12 19.75 -24.16 -11.86
N ARG A 13 20.80 -24.44 -11.08
CA ARG A 13 20.72 -24.38 -9.61
C ARG A 13 20.39 -22.98 -9.12
N SER A 14 21.01 -21.94 -9.70
CA SER A 14 20.72 -20.55 -9.36
C SER A 14 19.26 -20.20 -9.62
N ALA A 15 18.73 -20.52 -10.82
CA ALA A 15 17.33 -20.28 -11.17
C ALA A 15 16.36 -21.05 -10.26
N GLN A 16 16.69 -22.30 -9.89
CA GLN A 16 15.89 -23.08 -8.95
C GLN A 16 15.86 -22.46 -7.55
N THR A 17 16.97 -21.93 -7.07
CA THR A 17 17.03 -21.21 -5.79
C THR A 17 16.19 -19.93 -5.85
N THR A 18 16.35 -19.11 -6.89
CA THR A 18 15.54 -17.91 -7.09
C THR A 18 14.04 -18.24 -7.12
N LYS A 19 13.63 -19.30 -7.84
CA LYS A 19 12.24 -19.78 -7.89
C LYS A 19 11.68 -20.12 -6.50
N LYS A 20 12.48 -20.77 -5.64
CA LYS A 20 12.05 -21.09 -4.26
C LYS A 20 11.88 -19.83 -3.42
N ILE A 21 12.81 -18.88 -3.52
CA ILE A 21 12.77 -17.62 -2.76
C ILE A 21 11.55 -16.80 -3.19
N THR A 22 11.34 -16.58 -4.49
CA THR A 22 10.21 -15.78 -4.98
C THR A 22 8.87 -16.45 -4.67
N ARG A 23 8.79 -17.79 -4.71
CA ARG A 23 7.58 -18.52 -4.28
C ARG A 23 7.28 -18.32 -2.80
N ALA A 24 8.30 -18.32 -1.94
CA ALA A 24 8.11 -18.03 -0.52
C ALA A 24 7.67 -16.57 -0.30
N MET A 25 8.27 -15.61 -1.02
CA MET A 25 7.88 -14.21 -0.96
C MET A 25 6.42 -14.00 -1.38
N GLU A 26 5.97 -14.67 -2.43
CA GLU A 26 4.58 -14.65 -2.92
C GLU A 26 3.60 -15.09 -1.80
N LEU A 27 3.88 -16.21 -1.14
CA LEU A 27 3.05 -16.73 -0.05
C LEU A 27 3.03 -15.79 1.17
N ILE A 28 4.19 -15.20 1.52
CA ILE A 28 4.27 -14.22 2.61
C ILE A 28 3.48 -12.96 2.26
N ALA A 29 3.59 -12.47 1.03
CA ALA A 29 2.84 -11.30 0.56
C ALA A 29 1.33 -11.56 0.59
N ALA A 30 0.87 -12.71 0.09
CA ALA A 30 -0.53 -13.11 0.15
C ALA A 30 -1.07 -13.13 1.59
N SER A 31 -0.32 -13.72 2.53
CA SER A 31 -0.70 -13.73 3.95
C SER A 31 -0.79 -12.31 4.54
N ARG A 32 0.14 -11.42 4.19
CA ARG A 32 0.14 -10.03 4.67
C ARG A 32 -1.02 -9.22 4.13
N ILE A 33 -1.38 -9.41 2.85
CA ILE A 33 -2.56 -8.76 2.25
C ILE A 33 -3.83 -9.17 2.98
N GLN A 34 -4.01 -10.47 3.24
CA GLN A 34 -5.18 -10.96 3.99
C GLN A 34 -5.27 -10.35 5.40
N LYS A 35 -4.14 -10.28 6.13
CA LYS A 35 -4.09 -9.60 7.43
C LYS A 35 -4.42 -8.11 7.34
N ALA A 36 -3.97 -7.42 6.30
CA ALA A 36 -4.27 -6.00 6.10
C ALA A 36 -5.77 -5.79 5.81
N LEU A 37 -6.37 -6.61 4.95
CA LEU A 37 -7.82 -6.56 4.67
C LEU A 37 -8.66 -6.80 5.93
N GLN A 38 -8.26 -7.77 6.77
CA GLN A 38 -8.92 -8.02 8.05
C GLN A 38 -8.85 -6.79 8.97
N ARG A 39 -7.70 -6.13 9.08
CA ARG A 39 -7.56 -4.90 9.87
C ARG A 39 -8.47 -3.78 9.39
N VAL A 40 -8.60 -3.59 8.07
CA VAL A 40 -9.51 -2.60 7.48
C VAL A 40 -10.97 -2.96 7.79
N SER A 41 -11.34 -4.23 7.65
CA SER A 41 -12.71 -4.67 7.98
C SER A 41 -13.06 -4.45 9.45
N ALA A 42 -12.10 -4.67 10.36
CA ALA A 42 -12.26 -4.48 11.80
C ALA A 42 -12.34 -3.00 12.19
N SER A 43 -11.66 -2.09 11.47
CA SER A 43 -11.73 -0.65 11.73
C SER A 43 -12.98 0.03 11.12
N ALA A 44 -13.63 -0.61 10.16
CA ALA A 44 -14.76 -0.04 9.43
C ALA A 44 -15.95 0.41 10.31
N PRO A 45 -16.37 -0.32 11.37
CA PRO A 45 -17.44 0.13 12.25
C PRO A 45 -17.11 1.45 12.97
N TYR A 46 -15.88 1.57 13.46
CA TYR A 46 -15.38 2.79 14.10
C TYR A 46 -15.37 3.96 13.10
N ALA A 47 -14.78 3.75 11.92
CA ALA A 47 -14.74 4.76 10.87
C ALA A 47 -16.15 5.28 10.53
N ARG A 48 -17.13 4.37 10.34
CA ARG A 48 -18.52 4.75 10.10
C ARG A 48 -19.15 5.53 11.24
N ALA A 49 -18.90 5.14 12.50
CA ALA A 49 -19.44 5.84 13.65
C ALA A 49 -18.89 7.27 13.76
N VAL A 50 -17.57 7.43 13.59
CA VAL A 50 -16.92 8.75 13.59
C VAL A 50 -17.44 9.61 12.44
N THR A 51 -17.50 9.08 11.21
CA THR A 51 -18.04 9.82 10.07
C THR A 51 -19.47 10.30 10.35
N ARG A 52 -20.36 9.44 10.87
CA ARG A 52 -21.73 9.87 11.22
C ARG A 52 -21.75 11.00 12.25
N ALA A 53 -20.95 10.90 13.30
CA ALA A 53 -20.90 11.92 14.35
C ALA A 53 -20.39 13.26 13.78
N VAL A 54 -19.29 13.24 13.03
CA VAL A 54 -18.72 14.45 12.43
C VAL A 54 -19.66 15.05 11.37
N SER A 55 -20.30 14.22 10.53
CA SER A 55 -21.28 14.68 9.56
C SER A 55 -22.48 15.36 10.23
N ALA A 56 -22.99 14.82 11.34
CA ALA A 56 -24.07 15.46 12.08
C ALA A 56 -23.67 16.86 12.57
N VAL A 57 -22.44 17.01 13.11
CA VAL A 57 -21.93 18.33 13.52
C VAL A 57 -21.79 19.25 12.30
N ALA A 58 -21.24 18.77 11.19
CA ALA A 58 -21.07 19.58 9.98
C ALA A 58 -22.41 20.04 9.37
N THR A 59 -23.47 19.25 9.47
CA THR A 59 -24.79 19.57 8.89
C THR A 59 -25.63 20.49 9.79
N TYR A 60 -25.58 20.31 11.11
CA TYR A 60 -26.49 21.00 12.03
C TYR A 60 -25.82 22.14 12.83
N SER A 61 -24.53 22.38 12.63
CA SER A 61 -23.81 23.50 13.24
C SER A 61 -23.77 24.71 12.30
N ASN A 62 -24.04 25.90 12.83
CA ASN A 62 -23.86 27.18 12.13
C ASN A 62 -22.50 27.83 12.43
N VAL A 63 -21.53 27.07 12.95
CA VAL A 63 -20.18 27.57 13.28
C VAL A 63 -19.30 27.56 12.05
N SER A 64 -18.71 28.73 11.71
CA SER A 64 -17.64 28.80 10.72
C SER A 64 -16.36 28.16 11.30
N HIS A 65 -15.95 27.02 10.75
CA HIS A 65 -14.80 26.26 11.22
C HIS A 65 -13.87 25.89 10.05
N VAL A 66 -12.56 26.08 10.25
CA VAL A 66 -11.53 25.94 9.20
C VAL A 66 -11.48 24.55 8.54
N LEU A 67 -11.92 23.50 9.24
CA LEU A 67 -11.98 22.13 8.68
C LEU A 67 -13.25 21.84 7.87
N THR A 68 -14.27 22.70 7.95
CA THR A 68 -15.56 22.51 7.26
C THR A 68 -15.87 23.65 6.29
N THR A 69 -15.01 24.66 6.18
CA THR A 69 -15.15 25.78 5.25
C THR A 69 -13.95 25.84 4.30
N GLU A 70 -14.23 26.07 3.02
CA GLU A 70 -13.18 26.31 2.04
C GLU A 70 -12.65 27.74 2.21
N PRO A 71 -11.32 27.95 2.29
CA PRO A 71 -10.76 29.29 2.40
C PRO A 71 -10.92 30.06 1.08
N GLU A 72 -11.29 31.35 1.17
CA GLU A 72 -11.44 32.23 0.00
C GLU A 72 -10.18 32.33 -0.86
N VAL A 73 -9.00 32.20 -0.25
CA VAL A 73 -7.71 32.27 -0.93
C VAL A 73 -6.87 31.05 -0.59
N ILE A 74 -6.66 30.18 -1.58
CA ILE A 74 -5.79 29.01 -1.45
C ILE A 74 -4.34 29.44 -1.72
N ARG A 75 -3.53 29.53 -0.66
CA ARG A 75 -2.11 29.96 -0.75
C ARG A 75 -1.12 28.80 -0.92
N ARG A 76 -1.48 27.61 -0.42
CA ARG A 76 -0.62 26.42 -0.41
C ARG A 76 -1.45 25.16 -0.27
N ALA A 77 -0.95 24.05 -0.82
CA ALA A 77 -1.52 22.72 -0.66
C ALA A 77 -0.48 21.79 -0.06
N ALA A 78 -0.92 20.85 0.78
CA ALA A 78 -0.10 19.75 1.26
C ALA A 78 -0.44 18.49 0.47
N VAL A 79 0.57 17.83 -0.07
CA VAL A 79 0.44 16.53 -0.74
C VAL A 79 1.20 15.50 0.07
N VAL A 80 0.49 14.45 0.51
CA VAL A 80 1.09 13.33 1.23
C VAL A 80 1.01 12.10 0.33
N VAL A 81 2.17 11.52 0.02
CA VAL A 81 2.30 10.35 -0.86
C VAL A 81 2.70 9.13 -0.04
N PHE A 82 1.97 8.04 -0.21
CA PHE A 82 2.26 6.77 0.45
C PHE A 82 2.79 5.75 -0.57
N THR A 83 4.03 5.33 -0.40
CA THR A 83 4.70 4.30 -1.23
C THR A 83 5.02 3.06 -0.40
N SER A 84 5.59 2.04 -1.03
CA SER A 84 6.07 0.86 -0.31
C SER A 84 7.51 1.05 0.15
N ASP A 85 7.84 0.59 1.36
CA ASP A 85 9.23 0.57 1.85
C ASP A 85 10.13 -0.47 1.15
N ARG A 86 9.54 -1.45 0.44
CA ARG A 86 10.26 -2.57 -0.19
C ARG A 86 10.30 -2.44 -1.72
N GLY A 87 11.38 -2.97 -2.30
CA GLY A 87 11.49 -3.19 -3.75
C GLY A 87 10.75 -4.46 -4.23
N LEU A 88 10.89 -4.78 -5.52
CA LEU A 88 10.26 -5.93 -6.18
C LEU A 88 8.71 -5.95 -6.12
N ALA A 89 8.10 -4.76 -6.04
CA ALA A 89 6.65 -4.55 -6.02
C ALA A 89 6.03 -4.31 -7.41
N GLY A 90 6.69 -4.79 -8.48
CA GLY A 90 6.29 -4.51 -9.86
C GLY A 90 6.32 -3.00 -10.16
N ALA A 91 5.30 -2.51 -10.85
CA ALA A 91 5.16 -1.10 -11.23
C ALA A 91 4.57 -0.19 -10.13
N PHE A 92 4.35 -0.70 -8.91
CA PHE A 92 3.61 0.03 -7.87
C PHE A 92 4.18 1.41 -7.56
N ASN A 93 5.44 1.51 -7.12
CA ASN A 93 6.03 2.80 -6.74
C ASN A 93 6.18 3.75 -7.93
N ALA A 94 6.45 3.22 -9.13
CA ALA A 94 6.55 4.03 -10.34
C ALA A 94 5.20 4.68 -10.70
N ASN A 95 4.10 3.96 -10.52
CA ASN A 95 2.75 4.48 -10.76
C ASN A 95 2.27 5.44 -9.66
N VAL A 96 2.75 5.28 -8.41
CA VAL A 96 2.39 6.19 -7.30
C VAL A 96 3.11 7.53 -7.42
N LEU A 97 4.34 7.53 -7.93
CA LEU A 97 5.20 8.73 -8.00
C LEU A 97 5.07 9.53 -9.30
N ARG A 98 4.27 9.05 -10.25
CA ARG A 98 4.16 9.62 -11.59
C ARG A 98 2.72 10.02 -11.86
#